data_AF-A0A7J6L011-F1
#
_entry.id   AF-A0A7J6L011-F1
#
_cell.length_a   1.000
_cell.length_b   1.000
_cell.length_c   1.000
_cell.angle_alpha   90.00
_cell.angle_beta   90.00
_cell.angle_gamma   90.00
#
_symmetry.space_group_name_H-M   'P 1'
#
loop_
_entity.id
_entity.type
_entity.pdbx_description
1 polymer ?
#
loop_
_entity_poly.entity_id
_entity_poly.type
_entity_poly.pdbx_seq_one_letter_code
_entity_poly.pdbx_strand_id
1 'polypeptide(L)'
;MTRPRPGTEDQLSRHHRVSLLRLGDLNLVVRAEVDACVGDPAGWEEDTGRVSEGGWSLREEGSSSLWLQEVGSFDPRQTMVELKSASTQRSLGVRAVYQQMLLGGCHKLVLGKHDWGRVVGVIELTIEEPCISAEDADFRDRMMTQLGRLVELLLEIVKDSRQAVVVWNGLSRKLIGAAAVDSTASEASLSAAAAVRTATE
;
A
#
# COMPACT_ATOMS: atom_id res chain seq x y z
N MET A 1 -9.57 20.27 2.06
CA MET A 1 -10.61 19.23 1.94
C MET A 1 -10.77 18.46 3.24
N THR A 2 -9.74 18.35 4.07
CA THR A 2 -9.83 17.81 5.43
C THR A 2 -10.12 18.93 6.45
N ARG A 3 -10.59 18.53 7.63
CA ARG A 3 -10.60 19.38 8.83
C ARG A 3 -9.64 18.72 9.83
N PRO A 4 -8.56 19.39 10.26
CA PRO A 4 -7.71 18.84 11.31
C PRO A 4 -8.51 18.68 12.60
N ARG A 5 -8.06 17.81 13.50
CA ARG A 5 -8.61 17.73 14.85
C ARG A 5 -8.39 19.09 15.53
N PRO A 6 -9.37 19.64 16.25
CA PRO A 6 -9.18 20.87 16.99
C PRO A 6 -7.95 20.78 17.91
N GLY A 7 -7.05 21.76 17.82
CA GLY A 7 -5.78 21.80 18.57
C GLY A 7 -4.59 21.12 17.88
N THR A 8 -4.77 20.55 16.69
CA THR A 8 -3.67 19.97 15.88
C THR A 8 -3.44 20.71 14.56
N GLU A 9 -3.96 21.94 14.41
CA GLU A 9 -3.92 22.71 13.16
C GLU A 9 -2.50 22.99 12.67
N ASP A 10 -1.56 23.21 13.60
CA ASP A 10 -0.16 23.53 13.30
C ASP A 10 0.76 22.29 13.26
N GLN A 11 0.21 21.10 13.50
CA GLN A 11 1.00 19.87 13.53
C GLN A 11 0.93 19.15 12.17
N LEU A 12 2.10 18.92 11.58
CA LEU A 12 2.25 18.00 10.46
C LEU A 12 2.18 16.56 10.96
N SER A 13 0.98 16.12 11.31
CA SER A 13 0.70 14.76 11.75
C SER A 13 0.50 13.85 10.54
N ARG A 14 1.30 12.79 10.43
CA ARG A 14 1.07 11.72 9.45
C ARG A 14 0.39 10.54 10.13
N HIS A 15 -0.79 10.18 9.66
CA HIS A 15 -1.52 9.02 10.15
C HIS A 15 -1.13 7.80 9.35
N HIS A 16 -1.03 6.67 10.04
CA HIS A 16 -0.69 5.40 9.40
C HIS A 16 -1.64 4.33 9.88
N ARG A 17 -2.01 3.45 8.96
CA ARG A 17 -2.74 2.22 9.22
C ARG A 17 -1.81 1.03 9.04
N VAL A 18 -1.85 0.12 9.99
CA VAL A 18 -1.23 -1.20 9.84
C VAL A 18 -2.33 -2.18 9.44
N SER A 19 -2.11 -2.88 8.34
CA SER A 19 -2.94 -3.96 7.83
C SER A 19 -2.09 -5.22 7.80
N LEU A 20 -2.58 -6.31 8.39
CA LEU A 20 -2.02 -7.64 8.11
C LEU A 20 -2.67 -8.17 6.83
N LEU A 21 -1.90 -8.88 5.99
CA LEU A 21 -2.39 -9.49 4.76
C LEU A 21 -1.88 -10.93 4.70
N ARG A 22 -2.66 -11.85 4.13
CA ARG A 22 -2.23 -13.22 3.88
C ARG A 22 -2.21 -13.49 2.37
N LEU A 23 -1.06 -13.90 1.84
CA LEU A 23 -0.87 -14.29 0.44
C LEU A 23 -0.36 -15.73 0.39
N GLY A 24 -1.27 -16.68 0.17
CA GLY A 24 -0.95 -18.11 0.33
C GLY A 24 -0.52 -18.41 1.77
N ASP A 25 0.73 -18.86 1.94
CA ASP A 25 1.33 -19.15 3.25
C ASP A 25 2.14 -17.97 3.82
N LEU A 26 2.22 -16.86 3.09
CA LEU A 26 2.89 -15.65 3.56
C LEU A 26 1.95 -14.78 4.40
N ASN A 27 2.46 -14.32 5.55
CA ASN A 27 1.83 -13.28 6.34
C ASN A 27 2.63 -11.98 6.14
N LEU A 28 1.96 -10.95 5.62
CA LEU A 28 2.54 -9.63 5.39
C LEU A 28 1.99 -8.64 6.41
N VAL A 29 2.83 -7.71 6.84
CA VAL A 29 2.42 -6.53 7.58
C VAL A 29 2.64 -5.33 6.68
N VAL A 30 1.56 -4.66 6.29
CA VAL A 30 1.59 -3.47 5.46
C VAL A 30 1.26 -2.26 6.32
N ARG A 31 2.15 -1.27 6.29
CA ARG A 31 1.89 0.04 6.88
C ARG A 31 1.64 1.03 5.75
N ALA A 32 0.45 1.60 5.70
CA ALA A 32 0.07 2.60 4.72
C ALA A 32 -0.15 3.95 5.41
N GLU A 33 0.23 5.04 4.74
CA GLU A 33 -0.16 6.40 5.13
C GLU A 33 -1.67 6.59 4.86
N VAL A 34 -2.32 7.38 5.71
CA VAL A 34 -3.75 7.67 5.63
C VAL A 34 -3.92 9.17 5.44
N ASP A 35 -4.51 9.56 4.32
CA ASP A 35 -4.74 10.98 4.03
C ASP A 35 -5.90 11.56 4.83
N ALA A 36 -7.01 10.81 4.90
CA ALA A 36 -8.20 11.21 5.65
C ALA A 36 -9.08 10.02 6.03
N CYS A 37 -9.99 10.27 6.97
CA CYS A 37 -11.05 9.35 7.34
C CYS A 37 -12.39 10.09 7.37
N VAL A 38 -13.48 9.37 7.10
CA VAL A 38 -14.85 9.86 7.25
C VAL A 38 -15.58 8.96 8.24
N GLY A 39 -16.13 9.55 9.29
CA GLY A 39 -16.86 8.87 10.35
C GLY A 39 -17.44 9.85 11.35
N ASP A 40 -18.23 9.33 12.29
CA ASP A 40 -18.85 10.14 13.34
C ASP A 40 -17.78 10.73 14.28
N PRO A 41 -17.69 12.07 14.42
CA PRO A 41 -16.81 12.73 15.39
C PRO A 41 -17.02 12.27 16.84
N ALA A 42 -18.22 11.78 17.17
CA ALA A 42 -18.56 11.34 18.53
C ALA A 42 -17.87 10.04 18.95
N GLY A 43 -17.30 9.27 18.01
CA GLY A 43 -16.57 8.02 18.29
C GLY A 43 -15.07 8.18 18.55
N TRP A 44 -14.53 9.40 18.61
CA TRP A 44 -13.10 9.68 18.74
C TRP A 44 -12.59 9.54 20.19
N GLU A 45 -13.12 8.58 20.95
CA GLU A 45 -12.46 8.21 22.19
C GLU A 45 -11.07 7.68 21.84
N GLU A 46 -10.05 8.20 22.52
CA GLU A 46 -8.63 7.84 22.35
C GLU A 46 -8.38 6.41 22.85
N ASP A 47 -9.06 5.43 22.27
CA ASP A 47 -8.56 4.08 22.33
C ASP A 47 -7.47 3.98 21.27
N THR A 48 -6.24 4.30 21.66
CA THR A 48 -5.04 3.88 20.92
C THR A 48 -5.02 2.35 20.98
N GLY A 49 -5.87 1.73 20.16
CA GLY A 49 -6.22 0.32 20.29
C GLY A 49 -4.95 -0.50 20.33
N ARG A 50 -4.70 -1.15 21.47
CA ARG A 50 -3.66 -2.18 21.52
C ARG A 50 -4.07 -3.24 20.49
N VAL A 51 -3.13 -3.65 19.65
CA VAL A 51 -3.30 -4.79 18.74
C VAL A 51 -3.66 -6.00 19.62
N SER A 52 -4.94 -6.36 19.72
CA SER A 52 -5.40 -7.51 20.50
C SER A 52 -5.35 -8.75 19.62
N GLU A 53 -4.96 -9.90 20.15
CA GLU A 53 -4.84 -11.14 19.36
C GLU A 53 -6.18 -11.59 18.72
N GLY A 54 -7.32 -11.04 19.15
CA GLY A 54 -8.66 -11.38 18.65
C GLY A 54 -9.26 -10.41 17.61
N GLY A 55 -8.55 -9.37 17.18
CA GLY A 55 -9.07 -8.31 16.28
C GLY A 55 -9.03 -8.63 14.78
N TRP A 56 -8.94 -9.90 14.41
CA TRP A 56 -8.81 -10.33 13.03
C TRP A 56 -10.17 -10.45 12.35
N SER A 57 -10.33 -9.72 11.25
CA SER A 57 -11.47 -9.88 10.35
C SER A 57 -11.00 -10.57 9.07
N LEU A 58 -11.59 -11.72 8.77
CA LEU A 58 -11.38 -12.37 7.49
C LEU A 58 -12.27 -11.68 6.45
N ARG A 59 -11.66 -11.07 5.44
CA ARG A 59 -12.34 -10.67 4.21
C ARG A 59 -12.05 -11.74 3.17
N GLU A 60 -13.03 -12.63 2.98
CA GLU A 60 -13.03 -13.58 1.87
C GLU A 60 -13.51 -12.87 0.61
N GLU A 61 -12.63 -12.65 -0.36
CA GLU A 61 -12.99 -12.17 -1.69
C GLU A 61 -12.29 -13.01 -2.76
N GLY A 62 -13.02 -13.94 -3.38
CA GLY A 62 -12.49 -14.82 -4.42
C GLY A 62 -11.66 -15.98 -3.88
N SER A 63 -10.58 -16.37 -4.58
CA SER A 63 -9.73 -17.49 -4.20
C SER A 63 -8.63 -17.15 -3.18
N SER A 64 -8.58 -15.90 -2.73
CA SER A 64 -7.59 -15.42 -1.75
C SER A 64 -8.30 -14.94 -0.48
N SER A 65 -7.88 -15.46 0.67
CA SER A 65 -8.42 -15.06 1.98
C SER A 65 -7.56 -13.94 2.57
N LEU A 66 -8.11 -12.73 2.68
CA LEU A 66 -7.41 -11.59 3.26
C LEU A 66 -7.76 -11.43 4.74
N TRP A 67 -6.80 -11.71 5.63
CA TRP A 67 -6.98 -11.51 7.07
C TRP A 67 -6.53 -10.10 7.45
N LEU A 68 -7.48 -9.21 7.71
CA LEU A 68 -7.22 -7.82 8.07
C LEU A 68 -7.37 -7.64 9.58
N GLN A 69 -6.33 -7.09 10.19
CA GLN A 69 -6.42 -6.45 11.50
C GLN A 69 -5.90 -5.02 11.35
N GLU A 70 -6.73 -4.07 11.74
CA GLU A 70 -6.52 -2.65 11.53
C GLU A 70 -6.23 -1.98 12.86
N VAL A 71 -5.07 -1.33 12.99
CA VAL A 71 -4.69 -0.63 14.22
C VAL A 71 -4.08 0.73 13.89
N GLY A 72 -4.42 1.73 14.71
CA GLY A 72 -3.86 3.08 14.67
C GLY A 72 -4.62 4.04 15.57
N SER A 73 -4.35 5.34 15.43
CA SER A 73 -5.03 6.42 16.19
C SER A 73 -6.41 6.77 15.60
N PHE A 74 -7.10 5.78 15.01
CA PHE A 74 -8.35 5.97 14.28
C PHE A 74 -9.31 4.82 14.62
N ASP A 75 -10.60 5.10 14.54
CA ASP A 75 -11.62 4.07 14.66
C ASP A 75 -11.56 3.18 13.39
N PRO A 76 -11.29 1.87 13.51
CA PRO A 76 -11.20 0.95 12.35
C PRO A 76 -12.52 0.82 11.58
N ARG A 77 -13.64 1.32 12.12
CA ARG A 77 -14.94 1.37 11.41
C ARG A 77 -15.06 2.59 10.49
N GLN A 78 -14.12 3.54 10.56
CA GLN A 78 -14.16 4.73 9.71
C GLN A 78 -13.85 4.38 8.26
N THR A 79 -14.49 5.12 7.36
CA THR A 79 -14.19 5.00 5.93
C THR A 79 -12.88 5.73 5.65
N MET A 80 -11.85 4.97 5.31
CA MET A 80 -10.55 5.50 4.92
C MET A 80 -10.63 6.11 3.52
N VAL A 81 -10.08 7.32 3.39
CA VAL A 81 -10.13 8.12 2.17
C VAL A 81 -8.73 8.43 1.68
N GLU A 82 -8.45 8.04 0.44
CA GLU A 82 -7.27 8.45 -0.32
C GLU A 82 -7.54 9.81 -0.99
N LEU A 83 -6.62 10.76 -0.86
CA LEU A 83 -6.71 12.09 -1.47
C LEU A 83 -5.71 12.22 -2.61
N LYS A 84 -6.21 12.38 -3.83
CA LYS A 84 -5.36 12.66 -5.00
C LYS A 84 -5.66 14.02 -5.59
N SER A 85 -4.66 14.57 -6.29
CA SER A 85 -4.85 15.73 -7.15
C SER A 85 -4.35 15.41 -8.55
N ALA A 86 -5.04 15.93 -9.56
CA ALA A 86 -4.62 15.81 -10.94
C ALA A 86 -4.98 17.06 -11.73
N SER A 87 -4.12 17.43 -12.68
CA SER A 87 -4.44 18.48 -13.64
C SER A 87 -5.68 18.10 -14.44
N THR A 88 -6.50 19.09 -14.81
CA THR A 88 -7.61 18.91 -15.76
C THR A 88 -7.14 18.33 -17.10
N GLN A 89 -5.89 18.57 -17.49
CA GLN A 89 -5.28 18.08 -18.73
C GLN A 89 -4.72 16.66 -18.65
N ARG A 90 -4.66 16.06 -17.45
CA ARG A 90 -4.08 14.72 -17.24
C ARG A 90 -5.13 13.75 -16.73
N SER A 91 -5.12 12.55 -17.30
CA SER A 91 -5.83 11.41 -16.72
C SER A 91 -5.10 10.96 -15.45
N LEU A 92 -5.89 10.50 -14.48
CA LEU A 92 -5.34 9.84 -13.31
C LEU A 92 -4.86 8.45 -13.74
N GLY A 93 -3.69 8.02 -13.27
CA GLY A 93 -3.25 6.64 -13.42
C GLY A 93 -4.08 5.74 -12.51
N VAL A 94 -5.31 5.42 -12.92
CA VAL A 94 -6.31 4.76 -12.06
C VAL A 94 -5.80 3.44 -11.49
N ARG A 95 -5.07 2.66 -12.29
CA ARG A 95 -4.47 1.40 -11.85
C ARG A 95 -3.58 1.57 -10.61
N ALA A 96 -2.66 2.53 -10.62
CA ALA A 96 -1.77 2.77 -9.50
C ALA A 96 -2.54 3.20 -8.24
N VAL A 97 -3.61 3.99 -8.44
CA VAL A 97 -4.48 4.42 -7.34
C VAL A 97 -5.28 3.25 -6.77
N TYR A 98 -5.85 2.40 -7.62
CA TYR A 98 -6.53 1.17 -7.21
C TYR A 98 -5.61 0.28 -6.36
N GLN A 99 -4.37 0.05 -6.83
CA GLN A 99 -3.39 -0.76 -6.09
C GLN A 99 -3.04 -0.17 -4.72
N GLN A 100 -2.84 1.15 -4.67
CA GLN A 100 -2.57 1.85 -3.41
C GLN A 100 -3.77 1.76 -2.46
N MET A 101 -4.98 1.98 -2.96
CA MET A 101 -6.20 1.88 -2.15
C MET A 101 -6.42 0.46 -1.64
N LEU A 102 -6.23 -0.54 -2.49
CA LEU A 102 -6.39 -1.95 -2.12
C LEU A 102 -5.42 -2.35 -1.00
N LEU A 103 -4.12 -2.07 -1.15
CA LEU A 103 -3.12 -2.41 -0.14
C LEU A 103 -3.20 -1.54 1.11
N GLY A 104 -3.67 -0.30 0.97
CA GLY A 104 -3.88 0.64 2.06
C GLY A 104 -5.20 0.45 2.82
N GLY A 105 -6.13 -0.37 2.31
CA GLY A 105 -7.47 -0.52 2.88
C GLY A 105 -8.33 0.75 2.75
N CYS A 106 -8.11 1.55 1.71
CA CYS A 106 -8.89 2.75 1.43
C CYS A 106 -10.14 2.39 0.61
N HIS A 107 -11.30 2.83 1.09
CA HIS A 107 -12.59 2.50 0.46
C HIS A 107 -13.06 3.62 -0.47
N LYS A 108 -12.58 4.85 -0.25
CA LYS A 108 -12.96 6.03 -1.01
C LYS A 108 -11.73 6.76 -1.55
N LEU A 109 -11.86 7.29 -2.75
CA LEU A 109 -10.94 8.21 -3.38
C LEU A 109 -11.61 9.57 -3.52
N VAL A 110 -10.94 10.64 -3.13
CA VAL A 110 -11.33 12.01 -3.47
C VAL A 110 -10.25 12.62 -4.35
N LEU A 111 -10.62 12.89 -5.61
CA LEU A 111 -9.74 13.47 -6.62
C LEU A 111 -10.06 14.94 -6.83
N GLY A 112 -9.16 15.81 -6.39
CA GLY A 112 -9.18 17.24 -6.73
C GLY A 112 -8.65 17.47 -8.15
N LYS A 113 -9.52 17.84 -9.09
CA LYS A 113 -9.12 18.31 -10.41
C LYS A 113 -8.68 19.77 -10.31
N HIS A 114 -7.45 20.05 -10.74
CA HIS A 114 -6.89 21.39 -10.65
C HIS A 114 -6.47 21.96 -12.00
N ASP A 115 -6.58 23.27 -12.11
CA ASP A 115 -6.09 24.06 -13.24
C ASP A 115 -5.38 25.31 -12.71
N TRP A 116 -4.19 25.60 -13.22
CA TRP A 116 -3.35 26.74 -12.76
C TRP A 116 -3.22 26.87 -11.23
N GLY A 117 -3.01 25.75 -10.54
CA GLY A 117 -2.84 25.72 -9.08
C GLY A 117 -4.14 25.88 -8.27
N ARG A 118 -5.31 25.90 -8.92
CA ARG A 118 -6.62 26.01 -8.26
C ARG A 118 -7.42 24.73 -8.46
N VAL A 119 -8.05 24.23 -7.40
CA VAL A 119 -9.01 23.12 -7.52
C VAL A 119 -10.28 23.66 -8.18
N VAL A 120 -10.62 23.13 -9.34
CA VAL A 120 -11.78 23.53 -10.16
C VAL A 120 -12.90 22.48 -10.14
N GLY A 121 -12.61 21.26 -9.67
CA GLY A 121 -13.58 20.20 -9.52
C GLY A 121 -13.13 19.14 -8.53
N VAL A 122 -14.08 18.40 -7.98
CA VAL A 122 -13.83 17.28 -7.08
C VAL A 122 -14.62 16.09 -7.59
N ILE A 123 -13.95 14.95 -7.67
CA ILE A 123 -14.57 13.67 -8.04
C ILE A 123 -14.39 12.73 -6.85
N GLU A 124 -15.48 12.13 -6.40
CA GLU A 124 -15.45 11.12 -5.35
C GLU A 124 -15.77 9.77 -5.99
N LEU A 125 -14.92 8.78 -5.73
CA LEU A 125 -15.06 7.43 -6.28
C LEU A 125 -14.91 6.41 -5.14
N THR A 126 -15.60 5.28 -5.20
CA THR A 126 -15.30 4.14 -4.31
C THR A 126 -14.39 3.13 -4.98
N ILE A 127 -13.74 2.25 -4.19
CA ILE A 127 -12.86 1.22 -4.74
C ILE A 127 -13.63 0.21 -5.62
N GLU A 128 -14.93 0.06 -5.38
CA GLU A 128 -15.82 -0.82 -6.13
C GLU A 128 -16.30 -0.20 -7.45
N GLU A 129 -16.17 1.11 -7.64
CA GLU A 129 -16.69 1.77 -8.83
C GLU A 129 -16.01 1.29 -10.11
N PRO A 130 -16.76 0.99 -11.20
CA PRO A 130 -16.20 0.42 -12.42
C PRO A 130 -15.10 1.23 -13.09
N CYS A 131 -14.98 2.53 -12.81
CA CYS A 131 -13.86 3.31 -13.35
C CYS A 131 -12.55 3.07 -12.58
N ILE A 132 -12.64 2.66 -11.30
CA ILE A 132 -11.55 2.29 -10.40
C ILE A 132 -11.31 0.77 -10.42
N SER A 133 -12.37 -0.01 -10.37
CA SER A 133 -12.42 -1.47 -10.44
C SER A 133 -12.54 -2.00 -11.88
N ALA A 134 -12.36 -1.15 -12.90
CA ALA A 134 -12.44 -1.53 -14.33
C ALA A 134 -11.52 -2.69 -14.72
N GLU A 135 -10.56 -3.02 -13.85
CA GLU A 135 -9.73 -4.19 -14.00
C GLU A 135 -10.48 -5.39 -13.40
N ASP A 136 -10.81 -6.34 -14.28
CA ASP A 136 -11.48 -7.61 -13.98
C ASP A 136 -10.95 -8.25 -12.68
N ALA A 137 -11.77 -8.99 -11.93
CA ALA A 137 -11.34 -9.70 -10.71
C ALA A 137 -10.05 -10.51 -10.97
N ASP A 138 -9.91 -11.03 -12.18
CA ASP A 138 -8.71 -11.65 -12.72
C ASP A 138 -7.43 -10.80 -12.59
N PHE A 139 -7.50 -9.49 -12.79
CA PHE A 139 -6.35 -8.59 -12.63
C PHE A 139 -5.88 -8.55 -11.18
N ARG A 140 -6.81 -8.32 -10.24
CA ARG A 140 -6.50 -8.29 -8.81
C ARG A 140 -5.85 -9.60 -8.41
N ASP A 141 -6.45 -10.72 -8.79
CA ASP A 141 -5.96 -12.05 -8.43
C ASP A 141 -4.58 -12.34 -9.04
N ARG A 142 -4.35 -11.95 -10.31
CA ARG A 142 -3.01 -12.03 -10.94
C ARG A 142 -1.99 -11.17 -10.21
N MET A 143 -2.34 -9.94 -9.87
CA MET A 143 -1.45 -9.02 -9.16
C MET A 143 -1.09 -9.55 -7.77
N MET A 144 -2.07 -10.02 -6.99
CA MET A 144 -1.81 -10.57 -5.65
C MET A 144 -0.97 -11.84 -5.72
N THR A 145 -1.21 -12.69 -6.73
CA THR A 145 -0.39 -13.87 -7.02
C THR A 145 1.05 -13.48 -7.37
N GLN A 146 1.24 -12.49 -8.25
CA GLN A 146 2.57 -11.98 -8.62
C GLN A 146 3.31 -11.37 -7.43
N LEU A 147 2.60 -10.61 -6.59
CA LEU A 147 3.15 -10.05 -5.35
C LEU A 147 3.59 -11.16 -4.38
N GLY A 148 2.74 -12.19 -4.19
CA GLY A 148 3.08 -13.35 -3.36
C GLY A 148 4.36 -14.03 -3.82
N ARG A 149 4.42 -14.41 -5.11
CA ARG A 149 5.62 -15.03 -5.71
C ARG A 149 6.87 -14.16 -5.57
N LEU A 150 6.72 -12.85 -5.76
CA LEU A 150 7.83 -11.92 -5.59
C LEU A 150 8.34 -11.93 -4.14
N VAL A 151 7.43 -11.85 -3.16
CA VAL A 151 7.83 -11.87 -1.75
C VAL A 151 8.50 -13.20 -1.37
N GLU A 152 7.99 -14.34 -1.86
CA GLU A 152 8.63 -15.65 -1.65
C GLU A 152 10.07 -15.65 -2.15
N LEU A 153 10.29 -15.19 -3.39
CA LEU A 153 11.63 -15.10 -3.98
C LEU A 153 12.55 -14.17 -3.17
N LEU A 154 12.04 -13.02 -2.72
CA LEU A 154 12.81 -12.10 -1.90
C LEU A 154 13.17 -12.72 -0.54
N LEU A 155 12.27 -13.48 0.07
CA LEU A 155 12.55 -14.21 1.30
C LEU A 155 13.65 -15.26 1.10
N GLU A 156 13.65 -15.98 -0.02
CA GLU A 156 14.74 -16.91 -0.35
C GLU A 156 16.09 -16.20 -0.46
N ILE A 157 16.15 -15.06 -1.16
CA ILE A 157 17.38 -14.28 -1.30
C ILE A 157 17.87 -13.79 0.07
N VAL A 158 16.95 -13.28 0.91
CA VAL A 158 17.28 -12.72 2.23
C VAL A 158 17.67 -13.81 3.24
N LYS A 159 17.09 -15.01 3.17
CA LYS A 159 17.48 -16.15 4.02
C LYS A 159 18.97 -16.46 3.92
N ASP A 160 19.51 -16.39 2.71
CA ASP A 160 20.93 -16.70 2.44
C ASP A 160 21.87 -15.52 2.77
N SER A 161 21.39 -14.27 2.66
CA SER A 161 22.24 -13.07 2.65
C SER A 161 22.04 -12.11 3.82
N ARG A 162 21.05 -12.35 4.70
CA ARG A 162 20.58 -11.44 5.78
C ARG A 162 20.02 -10.09 5.31
N GLN A 163 20.47 -9.59 4.16
CA GLN A 163 20.01 -8.36 3.55
C GLN A 163 20.07 -8.48 2.03
N ALA A 164 19.04 -7.96 1.35
CA ALA A 164 18.99 -7.87 -0.09
C ALA A 164 18.61 -6.45 -0.54
N VAL A 165 19.17 -6.02 -1.66
CA VAL A 165 18.76 -4.81 -2.37
C VAL A 165 17.97 -5.23 -3.61
N VAL A 166 16.76 -4.70 -3.75
CA VAL A 166 15.87 -4.98 -4.87
C VAL A 166 15.82 -3.74 -5.75
N VAL A 167 16.14 -3.91 -7.03
CA VAL A 167 16.13 -2.81 -8.01
C VAL A 167 15.24 -3.15 -9.19
N TRP A 168 14.40 -2.19 -9.58
CA TRP A 168 13.61 -2.22 -10.80
C TRP A 168 13.83 -0.94 -11.60
N ASN A 169 14.14 -1.08 -12.89
CA ASN A 169 14.43 0.05 -13.77
C ASN A 169 13.21 0.51 -14.61
N GLY A 170 12.06 -0.14 -14.46
CA GLY A 170 10.85 0.18 -15.24
C GLY A 170 10.91 -0.23 -16.72
N LEU A 171 12.03 -0.73 -17.23
CA LEU A 171 12.23 -1.06 -18.64
C LEU A 171 12.06 -2.56 -18.93
N SER A 172 12.13 -3.40 -17.91
CA SER A 172 11.95 -4.85 -18.03
C SER A 172 10.94 -5.38 -17.02
N ARG A 173 10.41 -6.58 -17.30
CA ARG A 173 9.60 -7.34 -16.33
C ARG A 173 10.46 -8.05 -15.27
N LYS A 174 11.78 -7.83 -15.28
CA LYS A 174 12.72 -8.50 -14.38
C LYS A 174 13.05 -7.59 -13.20
N LEU A 175 13.04 -8.18 -12.02
CA LEU A 175 13.59 -7.59 -10.81
C LEU A 175 15.02 -8.08 -10.64
N ILE A 176 15.92 -7.15 -10.32
CA ILE A 176 17.32 -7.46 -10.04
C ILE A 176 17.45 -7.49 -8.51
N GLY A 177 17.65 -8.68 -7.96
CA GLY A 177 18.02 -8.85 -6.55
C GLY A 177 19.53 -8.98 -6.42
N ALA A 178 20.13 -8.13 -5.59
CA ALA A 178 21.52 -8.27 -5.16
C ALA A 178 21.55 -8.59 -3.67
N ALA A 179 22.17 -9.70 -3.30
CA ALA A 179 22.53 -9.95 -1.90
C ALA A 179 23.47 -8.84 -1.44
N ALA A 180 23.20 -8.22 -0.29
CA ALA A 180 24.13 -7.27 0.28
C ALA A 180 25.36 -8.06 0.73
N VAL A 181 26.51 -7.79 0.12
CA VAL A 181 27.78 -8.31 0.60
C VAL A 181 28.08 -7.59 1.90
N ASP A 182 28.39 -8.34 2.96
CA ASP A 182 28.72 -7.81 4.27
C ASP A 182 29.76 -6.69 4.12
N SER A 183 29.42 -5.49 4.60
CA SER A 183 30.18 -4.23 4.36
C SER A 183 31.60 -4.19 4.94
N THR A 184 32.08 -5.32 5.46
CA THR A 184 33.48 -5.52 5.85
C THR A 184 34.38 -5.87 4.64
N ALA A 185 33.80 -6.20 3.49
CA ALA A 185 34.54 -6.43 2.25
C ALA A 185 34.80 -5.10 1.51
N SER A 186 36.07 -4.84 1.17
CA SER A 186 36.51 -3.60 0.49
C SER A 186 35.67 -3.25 -0.76
N GLU A 187 35.60 -1.97 -1.13
CA GLU A 187 34.83 -1.48 -2.30
C GLU A 187 35.14 -2.23 -3.62
N ALA A 188 36.31 -2.84 -3.76
CA ALA A 188 36.69 -3.66 -4.91
C ALA A 188 35.86 -4.96 -5.06
N SER A 189 35.21 -5.43 -3.99
CA SER A 189 34.44 -6.69 -3.94
C SER A 189 32.98 -6.52 -4.40
N LEU A 190 32.45 -5.29 -4.34
CA LEU A 190 31.04 -4.99 -4.68
C LEU A 190 30.77 -5.06 -6.19
N SER A 191 31.81 -4.93 -7.02
CA SER A 191 31.72 -5.04 -8.48
C SER A 191 31.59 -6.48 -8.99
N ALA A 192 31.87 -7.50 -8.16
CA ALA A 192 32.02 -8.90 -8.62
C ALA A 192 30.92 -9.86 -8.10
N ALA A 193 30.11 -9.46 -7.11
CA ALA A 193 29.22 -10.37 -6.39
C ALA A 193 27.71 -10.18 -6.67
N ALA A 194 27.33 -9.65 -7.84
CA ALA A 194 25.94 -9.67 -8.26
C ALA A 194 25.60 -11.05 -8.84
N ALA A 195 25.25 -12.01 -8.00
CA ALA A 195 24.50 -13.18 -8.45
C ALA A 195 23.11 -12.70 -8.88
N VAL A 196 22.96 -12.34 -10.15
CA VAL A 196 21.68 -11.90 -10.72
C VAL A 196 20.74 -13.10 -10.74
N ARG A 197 19.94 -13.27 -9.70
CA ARG A 197 18.77 -14.15 -9.73
C ARG A 197 17.64 -13.37 -10.38
N THR A 198 17.31 -13.72 -11.62
CA THR A 198 16.16 -13.15 -12.31
C THR A 198 14.90 -13.89 -11.91
N ALA A 199 13.94 -13.18 -11.31
CA ALA A 199 12.55 -13.59 -11.40
C ALA A 199 12.12 -13.42 -12.86
N THR A 200 11.84 -14.52 -13.55
CA THR A 200 11.15 -14.48 -14.85
C THR A 200 9.78 -15.09 -14.69
N GLU A 201 8.77 -14.40 -15.24
CA GLU A 201 7.40 -14.89 -15.38
C GLU A 201 7.34 -16.29 -16.03
#